data_AF-A0A7R9YR94-F1
#
_entry.id   AF-A0A7R9YR94-F1
#
_cell.length_a   1.000
_cell.length_b   1.000
_cell.length_c   1.000
_cell.angle_alpha   90.00
_cell.angle_beta   90.00
_cell.angle_gamma   90.00
#
_symmetry.space_group_name_H-M   'P 1'
#
loop_
_entity.id
_entity.type
_entity.pdbx_description
1 polymer ?
#
loop_
_entity_poly.entity_id
_entity_poly.type
_entity_poly.pdbx_seq_one_letter_code
_entity_poly.pdbx_strand_id
1 'polypeptide(L)'
;RTLERAADGRCACDATSRRSLPGVNRLSCGMAAARRQQQLPTLATGPVPLLPIRDQARKNLVDLVDTKRGTKTLILDPSVSGPLTLLDLSLPKLLAEHGVTKLSHLEPVDELLLHAPSTDTRNVMYIIRATVENTMAVAQQIRAAVAARAAKADGGRDFAVFFVPRRTVACDRVLEDEGILGDVTVGELQLDLVPLEDDVLSLELPGAFRDCVVDGDSSPLFLMARALTKLQ
;
A
#
# COMPACT_ATOMS: atom_id res chain seq x y z
N ARG A 1 33.88 45.26 -4.88
CA ARG A 1 32.45 45.59 -5.03
C ARG A 1 31.72 44.25 -5.08
N THR A 2 31.58 43.61 -3.92
CA THR A 2 30.40 43.66 -3.02
C THR A 2 29.29 42.73 -3.54
N LEU A 3 29.17 41.54 -2.94
CA LEU A 3 28.17 41.14 -1.91
C LEU A 3 26.94 40.54 -2.64
N GLU A 4 26.32 39.42 -2.27
CA GLU A 4 26.21 38.66 -1.02
C GLU A 4 25.52 37.31 -1.33
N ARG A 5 25.99 36.18 -0.78
CA ARG A 5 25.39 35.36 0.32
C ARG A 5 24.10 34.62 -0.06
N ALA A 6 23.80 33.40 0.39
CA ALA A 6 24.32 32.47 1.43
C ALA A 6 23.47 31.18 1.30
N ALA A 7 23.74 30.02 1.89
CA ALA A 7 24.90 29.35 2.46
C ALA A 7 24.36 27.94 2.83
N ASP A 8 25.02 26.90 2.32
CA ASP A 8 24.91 25.52 2.82
C ASP A 8 25.59 25.44 4.20
N GLY A 9 24.93 24.82 5.18
CA GLY A 9 25.41 24.72 6.55
C GLY A 9 25.24 23.32 7.13
N ARG A 10 26.13 22.40 6.73
CA ARG A 10 26.46 21.19 7.52
C ARG A 10 27.21 21.64 8.76
N CYS A 11 26.80 21.19 9.95
CA CYS A 11 27.53 21.44 11.19
C CYS A 11 27.87 20.11 11.87
N ALA A 12 29.12 19.69 11.69
CA ALA A 12 29.81 18.77 12.58
C ALA A 12 30.44 19.61 13.70
N CYS A 13 30.24 19.23 14.96
CA CYS A 13 30.85 19.91 16.10
C CYS A 13 31.63 18.89 16.93
N ASP A 14 32.95 18.97 16.82
CA ASP A 14 33.94 18.31 17.66
C ASP A 14 33.80 18.69 19.15
N ALA A 15 34.17 17.75 19.99
CA ALA A 15 34.28 17.88 21.43
C ALA A 15 35.63 18.49 21.85
N THR A 16 35.65 19.58 22.61
CA THR A 16 36.68 19.82 23.66
C THR A 16 36.36 21.03 24.56
N SER A 17 36.26 20.78 25.87
CA SER A 17 36.75 21.58 27.01
C SER A 17 36.42 23.09 27.12
N ARG A 18 35.57 23.46 28.10
CA ARG A 18 35.94 24.21 29.34
C ARG A 18 34.70 24.64 30.14
N ARG A 19 34.87 24.65 31.47
CA ARG A 19 33.88 24.90 32.53
C ARG A 19 33.51 26.39 32.67
N SER A 20 32.22 26.68 32.92
CA SER A 20 31.71 27.50 34.06
C SER A 20 30.20 27.80 33.96
N LEU A 21 29.41 27.23 34.90
CA LEU A 21 28.20 27.68 35.65
C LEU A 21 27.23 28.81 35.12
N PRO A 22 26.01 28.98 35.69
CA PRO A 22 24.79 28.21 35.43
C PRO A 22 23.59 29.10 35.02
N GLY A 23 22.51 28.51 34.52
CA GLY A 23 21.18 29.14 34.54
C GLY A 23 20.86 30.15 33.44
N VAL A 24 20.71 29.68 32.21
CA VAL A 24 19.86 30.36 31.21
C VAL A 24 19.03 29.29 30.52
N ASN A 25 17.71 29.37 30.69
CA ASN A 25 16.72 28.52 30.03
C ASN A 25 16.98 28.48 28.52
N ARG A 26 17.51 27.36 28.02
CA ARG A 26 17.48 27.04 26.59
C ARG A 26 16.05 26.66 26.26
N LEU A 27 15.30 27.63 25.75
CA LEU A 27 14.11 27.38 24.95
C LEU A 27 14.55 26.45 23.81
N SER A 28 14.18 25.18 23.93
CA SER A 28 14.38 24.18 22.90
C SER A 28 13.63 24.65 21.66
N CYS A 29 14.37 25.10 20.65
CA CYS A 29 13.83 25.23 19.29
C CYS A 29 13.52 23.82 18.80
N GLY A 30 12.32 23.34 19.14
CA GLY A 30 11.77 22.12 18.58
C GLY A 30 11.56 22.39 17.10
N MET A 31 12.40 21.80 16.26
CA MET A 31 12.09 21.60 14.85
C MET A 31 10.88 20.67 14.77
N ALA A 32 9.69 21.24 14.93
CA ALA A 32 8.46 20.62 14.50
C ALA A 32 8.54 20.56 12.97
N ALA A 33 8.95 19.42 12.43
CA ALA A 33 8.70 19.09 11.05
C ALA A 33 7.20 19.25 10.83
N ALA A 34 6.80 20.34 10.17
CA ALA A 34 5.43 20.57 9.79
C ALA A 34 5.04 19.41 8.88
N ARG A 35 4.36 18.41 9.44
CA ARG A 35 3.62 17.42 8.67
C ARG A 35 2.65 18.21 7.82
N ARG A 36 2.98 18.43 6.55
CA ARG A 36 2.00 18.85 5.54
C ARG A 36 0.89 17.82 5.63
N GLN A 37 -0.21 18.19 6.27
CA GLN A 37 -1.44 17.42 6.18
C GLN A 37 -1.79 17.48 4.70
N GLN A 38 -1.63 16.35 4.00
CA GLN A 38 -2.15 16.22 2.65
C GLN A 38 -3.65 16.44 2.78
N GLN A 39 -4.14 17.53 2.24
CA GLN A 39 -5.56 17.84 2.23
C GLN A 39 -6.12 17.18 0.98
N LEU A 40 -7.07 16.25 1.13
CA LEU A 40 -7.71 15.61 0.00
C LEU A 40 -8.49 16.66 -0.81
N PRO A 41 -8.59 16.49 -2.13
CA PRO A 41 -9.48 17.30 -2.94
C PRO A 41 -10.93 17.14 -2.44
N THR A 42 -11.69 18.22 -2.55
CA THR A 42 -13.09 18.25 -2.11
C THR A 42 -14.00 17.51 -3.11
N LEU A 43 -13.57 17.36 -4.37
CA LEU A 43 -14.23 16.60 -5.45
C LEU A 43 -15.66 17.06 -5.78
N ALA A 44 -16.00 18.29 -5.38
CA ALA A 44 -17.34 18.86 -5.46
C ALA A 44 -17.48 20.00 -6.47
N THR A 45 -16.36 20.55 -6.96
CA THR A 45 -16.37 21.72 -7.85
C THR A 45 -16.48 21.35 -9.33
N GLY A 46 -16.13 20.11 -9.68
CA GLY A 46 -16.08 19.63 -11.06
C GLY A 46 -17.46 19.44 -11.71
N PRO A 47 -17.52 19.36 -13.05
CA PRO A 47 -18.77 19.15 -13.79
C PRO A 47 -19.36 17.75 -13.60
N VAL A 48 -18.53 16.78 -13.22
CA VAL A 48 -18.93 15.40 -12.93
C VAL A 48 -18.79 15.17 -11.42
N PRO A 49 -19.80 14.61 -10.74
CA PRO A 49 -19.66 14.29 -9.31
C PRO A 49 -18.68 13.13 -9.14
N LEU A 50 -17.47 13.40 -8.66
CA LEU A 50 -16.42 12.39 -8.44
C LEU A 50 -16.48 11.76 -7.03
N LEU A 51 -17.15 12.42 -6.08
CA LEU A 51 -17.37 11.91 -4.72
C LEU A 51 -18.00 10.50 -4.68
N PRO A 52 -19.08 10.19 -5.45
CA PRO A 52 -19.68 8.86 -5.44
C PRO A 52 -18.72 7.76 -5.89
N ILE A 53 -17.82 8.05 -6.83
CA ILE A 53 -16.81 7.10 -7.32
C ILE A 53 -15.84 6.75 -6.20
N ARG A 54 -15.36 7.77 -5.47
CA ARG A 54 -14.48 7.59 -4.31
C ARG A 54 -15.19 6.82 -3.20
N ASP A 55 -16.43 7.18 -2.88
CA ASP A 55 -17.22 6.54 -1.83
C ASP A 55 -17.52 5.07 -2.17
N GLN A 56 -17.80 4.77 -3.44
CA GLN A 56 -17.98 3.39 -3.90
C GLN A 56 -16.69 2.57 -3.80
N ALA A 57 -15.54 3.14 -4.17
CA ALA A 57 -14.24 2.48 -4.02
C ALA A 57 -13.90 2.22 -2.54
N ARG A 58 -14.19 3.20 -1.66
CA ARG A 58 -14.04 3.07 -0.21
C ARG A 58 -14.93 1.97 0.36
N LYS A 59 -16.20 1.92 -0.06
CA LYS A 59 -17.14 0.86 0.34
C LYS A 59 -16.67 -0.52 -0.11
N ASN A 60 -16.22 -0.66 -1.36
CA ASN A 60 -15.69 -1.92 -1.88
C ASN A 60 -14.48 -2.42 -1.06
N LEU A 61 -13.59 -1.52 -0.64
CA LEU A 61 -12.45 -1.86 0.22
C LEU A 61 -12.92 -2.35 1.59
N VAL A 62 -13.88 -1.66 2.20
CA VAL A 62 -14.44 -2.04 3.51
C VAL A 62 -15.15 -3.38 3.44
N ASP A 63 -16.01 -3.59 2.44
CA ASP A 63 -16.76 -4.84 2.23
C ASP A 63 -15.79 -6.04 2.07
N LEU A 64 -14.66 -5.81 1.40
CA LEU A 64 -13.60 -6.81 1.23
C LEU A 64 -12.89 -7.11 2.56
N VAL A 65 -12.56 -6.08 3.35
CA VAL A 65 -11.96 -6.28 4.68
C VAL A 65 -12.91 -7.02 5.60
N ASP A 66 -14.22 -6.74 5.54
CA ASP A 66 -15.25 -7.37 6.36
C ASP A 66 -15.57 -8.82 5.96
N THR A 67 -15.15 -9.26 4.77
CA THR A 67 -15.29 -10.65 4.30
C THR A 67 -14.63 -11.65 5.26
N LYS A 68 -13.51 -11.28 5.89
CA LYS A 68 -12.88 -12.07 6.95
C LYS A 68 -13.24 -11.46 8.31
N ARG A 69 -13.52 -12.30 9.31
CA ARG A 69 -13.87 -11.85 10.67
C ARG A 69 -12.71 -12.04 11.63
N GLY A 70 -12.59 -11.18 12.64
CA GLY A 70 -11.55 -11.23 13.67
C GLY A 70 -10.38 -10.26 13.40
N THR A 71 -9.29 -10.43 14.15
CA THR A 71 -8.09 -9.60 14.00
C THR A 71 -7.36 -9.95 12.71
N LYS A 72 -7.00 -8.91 11.97
CA LYS A 72 -6.40 -9.01 10.63
C LYS A 72 -5.05 -8.32 10.62
N THR A 73 -4.11 -8.89 9.89
CA THR A 73 -2.94 -8.17 9.41
C THR A 73 -3.06 -7.93 7.91
N LEU A 74 -2.88 -6.69 7.50
CA LEU A 74 -2.98 -6.27 6.12
C LEU A 74 -1.59 -6.02 5.56
N ILE A 75 -1.25 -6.69 4.46
CA ILE A 75 -0.01 -6.51 3.72
C ILE A 75 -0.37 -5.84 2.38
N LEU A 76 0.14 -4.64 2.15
CA LEU A 76 -0.15 -3.82 0.98
C LEU A 76 1.05 -3.73 0.05
N ASP A 77 0.84 -3.93 -1.25
CA ASP A 77 1.83 -3.54 -2.26
C ASP A 77 2.12 -2.02 -2.15
N PRO A 78 3.40 -1.60 -2.07
CA PRO A 78 3.78 -0.19 -2.12
C PRO A 78 3.12 0.57 -3.27
N SER A 79 2.99 -0.04 -4.44
CA SER A 79 2.40 0.58 -5.64
C SER A 79 0.89 0.88 -5.49
N VAL A 80 0.19 0.11 -4.65
CA VAL A 80 -1.26 0.24 -4.40
C VAL A 80 -1.54 1.14 -3.20
N SER A 81 -0.60 1.24 -2.25
CA SER A 81 -0.78 2.09 -1.06
C SER A 81 -0.96 3.58 -1.36
N GLY A 82 -0.31 4.09 -2.41
CA GLY A 82 -0.46 5.48 -2.86
C GLY A 82 -1.91 5.79 -3.28
N PRO A 83 -2.45 5.08 -4.28
CA PRO A 83 -3.83 5.25 -4.72
C PRO A 83 -4.88 5.03 -3.62
N LEU A 84 -4.66 4.08 -2.71
CA LEU A 84 -5.58 3.84 -1.58
C LEU A 84 -5.62 5.03 -0.61
N THR A 85 -4.50 5.72 -0.40
CA THR A 85 -4.43 6.89 0.48
C THR A 85 -5.28 8.06 -0.05
N LEU A 86 -5.48 8.13 -1.37
CA LEU A 86 -6.32 9.15 -2.02
C LEU A 86 -7.82 8.92 -1.80
N LEU A 87 -8.23 7.70 -1.43
CA LEU A 87 -9.63 7.41 -1.12
C LEU A 87 -10.04 8.00 0.24
N ASP A 88 -9.16 7.91 1.24
CA ASP A 88 -9.41 8.39 2.60
C ASP A 88 -8.09 8.65 3.35
N LEU A 89 -7.87 9.87 3.84
CA LEU A 89 -6.72 10.22 4.69
C LEU A 89 -6.73 9.48 6.02
N SER A 90 -7.92 9.06 6.44
CA SER A 90 -8.14 8.29 7.65
C SER A 90 -8.19 6.79 7.40
N LEU A 91 -7.73 6.31 6.23
CA LEU A 91 -7.71 4.89 5.89
C LEU A 91 -7.10 4.00 7.00
N PRO A 92 -5.97 4.35 7.66
CA PRO A 92 -5.47 3.54 8.77
C PRO A 92 -6.44 3.46 9.96
N LYS A 93 -7.21 4.52 10.24
CA LYS A 93 -8.22 4.54 11.30
C LYS A 93 -9.44 3.73 10.92
N LEU A 94 -9.94 3.92 9.70
CA LEU A 94 -11.05 3.15 9.14
C LEU A 94 -10.74 1.65 9.18
N LEU A 95 -9.57 1.25 8.70
CA LEU A 95 -9.14 -0.15 8.73
C LEU A 95 -9.01 -0.69 10.16
N ALA A 96 -8.54 0.13 11.11
CA ALA A 96 -8.47 -0.27 12.52
C ALA A 96 -9.87 -0.51 13.12
N GLU A 97 -10.88 0.29 12.76
CA GLU A 97 -12.28 0.07 13.15
C GLU A 97 -12.83 -1.27 12.60
N HIS A 98 -12.39 -1.67 11.41
CA HIS A 98 -12.74 -2.94 10.77
C HIS A 98 -11.83 -4.13 11.18
N GLY A 99 -11.05 -3.98 12.26
CA GLY A 99 -10.30 -5.07 12.89
C GLY A 99 -8.88 -5.31 12.35
N VAL A 100 -8.31 -4.36 11.61
CA VAL A 100 -6.90 -4.42 11.18
C VAL A 100 -5.99 -3.96 12.31
N THR A 101 -5.17 -4.88 12.84
CA THR A 101 -4.26 -4.60 13.96
C THR A 101 -2.90 -4.09 13.49
N LYS A 102 -2.41 -4.63 12.37
CA LYS A 102 -1.11 -4.31 11.81
C LYS A 102 -1.25 -4.10 10.31
N LEU A 103 -0.66 -3.02 9.82
CA LEU A 103 -0.54 -2.70 8.40
C LEU A 103 0.95 -2.69 8.06
N SER A 104 1.34 -3.48 7.08
CA SER A 104 2.71 -3.58 6.58
C SER A 104 2.72 -3.53 5.05
N HIS A 105 3.88 -3.20 4.48
CA HIS A 105 4.05 -3.21 3.03
C HIS A 105 4.63 -4.54 2.57
N LEU A 106 4.31 -4.93 1.33
CA LEU A 106 4.97 -6.04 0.66
C LEU A 106 6.40 -5.63 0.34
N GLU A 107 7.36 -6.33 0.93
CA GLU A 107 8.76 -6.20 0.57
C GLU A 107 9.07 -7.26 -0.51
N PRO A 108 9.72 -6.87 -1.62
CA PRO A 108 10.22 -7.84 -2.58
C PRO A 108 11.23 -8.75 -1.89
N VAL A 109 11.09 -10.05 -2.10
CA VAL A 109 11.86 -11.06 -1.39
C VAL A 109 13.29 -11.06 -1.94
N ASP A 110 14.23 -10.50 -1.17
CA ASP A 110 15.62 -10.91 -1.26
C ASP A 110 15.76 -12.23 -0.49
N GLU A 111 16.27 -13.28 -1.16
CA GLU A 111 16.38 -14.66 -0.65
C GLU A 111 17.07 -14.79 0.73
N LEU A 112 17.84 -13.77 1.12
CA LEU A 112 18.64 -13.75 2.34
C LEU A 112 17.89 -13.29 3.60
N LEU A 113 16.73 -12.64 3.47
CA LEU A 113 15.96 -12.11 4.60
C LEU A 113 14.49 -12.48 4.47
N LEU A 114 14.21 -13.77 4.34
CA LEU A 114 12.85 -14.30 4.39
C LEU A 114 12.29 -14.20 5.82
N HIS A 115 11.99 -12.98 6.25
CA HIS A 115 11.28 -12.73 7.49
C HIS A 115 9.81 -13.03 7.22
N ALA A 116 9.37 -14.22 7.66
CA ALA A 116 7.94 -14.46 7.83
C ALA A 116 7.38 -13.29 8.66
N PRO A 117 6.28 -12.65 8.23
CA PRO A 117 5.71 -11.57 8.99
C PRO A 117 5.42 -12.13 10.39
N SER A 118 6.10 -11.60 11.41
CA SER A 118 5.87 -11.95 12.80
C SER A 118 4.52 -11.35 13.20
N THR A 119 3.47 -12.05 12.78
CA THR A 119 2.09 -11.65 12.95
C THR A 119 1.43 -12.64 13.89
N ASP A 120 1.10 -12.10 15.06
CA ASP A 120 0.35 -12.76 16.14
C ASP A 120 -1.14 -12.95 15.78
N THR A 121 -1.56 -12.47 14.61
CA THR A 121 -2.93 -12.52 14.12
C THR A 121 -3.21 -13.80 13.34
N ARG A 122 -4.48 -14.24 13.39
CA ARG A 122 -4.96 -15.43 12.68
C ARG A 122 -5.21 -15.17 11.20
N ASN A 123 -5.72 -13.99 10.85
CA ASN A 123 -6.04 -13.67 9.46
C ASN A 123 -4.97 -12.77 8.86
N VAL A 124 -4.37 -13.20 7.76
CA VAL A 124 -3.41 -12.39 6.99
C VAL A 124 -4.00 -12.12 5.61
N MET A 125 -4.14 -10.85 5.27
CA MET A 125 -4.74 -10.38 4.03
C MET A 125 -3.69 -9.65 3.20
N TYR A 126 -3.51 -10.06 1.95
CA TYR A 126 -2.61 -9.43 0.98
C TYR A 126 -3.45 -8.64 -0.02
N ILE A 127 -3.13 -7.37 -0.24
CA ILE A 127 -3.67 -6.58 -1.34
C ILE A 127 -2.51 -6.23 -2.26
N ILE A 128 -2.50 -6.83 -3.45
CA ILE A 128 -1.41 -6.71 -4.41
C ILE A 128 -1.93 -6.38 -5.79
N ARG A 129 -1.12 -5.68 -6.58
CA ARG A 129 -1.37 -5.59 -8.02
C ARG A 129 -1.15 -6.95 -8.68
N ALA A 130 -1.96 -7.27 -9.68
CA ALA A 130 -1.90 -8.54 -10.41
C ALA A 130 -0.68 -8.63 -11.35
N THR A 131 0.51 -8.67 -10.76
CA THR A 131 1.80 -8.91 -11.44
C THR A 131 2.38 -10.24 -10.98
N VAL A 132 3.16 -10.87 -11.86
CA VAL A 132 3.81 -12.16 -11.57
C VAL A 132 4.82 -12.02 -10.43
N GLU A 133 5.60 -10.93 -10.43
CA GLU A 133 6.60 -10.62 -9.40
C GLU A 133 5.98 -10.55 -8.00
N ASN A 134 4.90 -9.77 -7.85
CA ASN A 134 4.19 -9.64 -6.56
C ASN A 134 3.57 -10.97 -6.13
N THR A 135 3.01 -11.73 -7.07
CA THR A 135 2.37 -13.01 -6.77
C THR A 135 3.40 -14.03 -6.28
N MET A 136 4.58 -14.07 -6.90
CA MET A 136 5.69 -14.93 -6.50
C MET A 136 6.21 -14.56 -5.10
N ALA A 137 6.38 -13.26 -4.82
CA ALA A 137 6.79 -12.79 -3.49
C ALA A 137 5.78 -13.20 -2.40
N VAL A 138 4.48 -13.02 -2.65
CA VAL A 138 3.42 -13.45 -1.73
C VAL A 138 3.43 -14.97 -1.56
N ALA A 139 3.60 -15.73 -2.65
CA ALA A 139 3.62 -17.19 -2.58
C ALA A 139 4.77 -17.72 -1.72
N GLN A 140 5.96 -17.12 -1.85
CA GLN A 140 7.13 -17.46 -1.03
C GLN A 140 6.90 -17.13 0.45
N GLN A 141 6.31 -15.97 0.76
CA GLN A 141 5.99 -15.59 2.14
C GLN A 141 4.97 -16.54 2.78
N ILE A 142 3.93 -16.92 2.04
CA ILE A 142 2.91 -17.86 2.51
C ILE A 142 3.52 -19.23 2.73
N ARG A 143 4.33 -19.73 1.78
CA ARG A 143 5.04 -21.00 1.93
C ARG A 143 5.92 -21.02 3.18
N ALA A 144 6.69 -19.94 3.41
CA ALA A 144 7.53 -19.81 4.60
C ALA A 144 6.69 -19.82 5.89
N ALA A 145 5.54 -19.15 5.88
CA ALA A 145 4.62 -19.12 7.01
C ALA A 145 3.96 -20.48 7.27
N VAL A 146 3.61 -21.23 6.22
CA VAL A 146 3.06 -22.59 6.31
C VAL A 146 4.13 -23.58 6.79
N ALA A 147 5.37 -23.47 6.31
CA ALA A 147 6.49 -24.28 6.80
C ALA A 147 6.79 -23.98 8.29
N ALA A 148 6.78 -22.71 8.68
CA ALA A 148 6.95 -22.30 10.08
C ALA A 148 5.80 -22.80 10.98
N ARG A 149 4.57 -22.91 10.46
CA ARG A 149 3.43 -23.53 11.13
C ARG A 149 3.65 -25.03 11.41
N ALA A 150 4.34 -25.75 10.54
CA ALA A 150 4.68 -27.15 10.83
C ALA A 150 5.66 -27.27 12.01
N ALA A 151 6.53 -26.26 12.20
CA ALA A 151 7.53 -26.23 13.26
C ALA A 151 7.03 -25.67 14.60
N LYS A 152 6.07 -24.73 14.59
CA LYS A 152 5.44 -24.16 15.80
C LYS A 152 3.97 -24.57 15.85
N ALA A 153 3.53 -25.17 16.96
CA ALA A 153 2.13 -25.53 17.25
C ALA A 153 1.20 -24.32 17.45
N ASP A 154 1.38 -23.28 16.63
CA ASP A 154 0.60 -22.06 16.63
C ASP A 154 -0.68 -22.27 15.82
N GLY A 155 -1.78 -21.68 16.29
CA GLY A 155 -3.11 -21.85 15.69
C GLY A 155 -3.11 -21.49 14.21
N GLY A 156 -3.81 -22.28 13.40
CA GLY A 156 -3.82 -22.11 11.94
C GLY A 156 -4.10 -20.66 11.52
N ARG A 157 -3.25 -20.13 10.64
CA ARG A 157 -3.45 -18.83 9.99
C ARG A 157 -4.23 -19.02 8.70
N ASP A 158 -5.21 -18.16 8.49
CA ASP A 158 -5.99 -18.09 7.26
C ASP A 158 -5.40 -16.98 6.38
N PHE A 159 -5.00 -17.35 5.17
CA PHE A 159 -4.44 -16.44 4.19
C PHE A 159 -5.51 -16.02 3.18
N ALA A 160 -5.56 -14.73 2.85
CA ALA A 160 -6.39 -14.20 1.79
C ALA A 160 -5.58 -13.28 0.88
N VAL A 161 -5.72 -13.42 -0.43
CA VAL A 161 -5.03 -12.60 -1.45
C VAL A 161 -6.07 -11.92 -2.31
N PHE A 162 -5.99 -10.60 -2.37
CA PHE A 162 -6.88 -9.75 -3.16
C PHE A 162 -6.09 -9.05 -4.25
N PHE A 163 -6.46 -9.34 -5.49
CA PHE A 163 -5.82 -8.79 -6.67
C PHE A 163 -6.45 -7.46 -7.08
N VAL A 164 -5.60 -6.47 -7.31
CA VAL A 164 -5.96 -5.15 -7.84
C VAL A 164 -5.49 -5.04 -9.29
N PRO A 165 -6.33 -4.62 -10.25
CA PRO A 165 -7.78 -4.39 -10.14
C PRO A 165 -8.61 -5.62 -10.54
N ARG A 166 -7.98 -6.74 -10.90
CA ARG A 166 -8.61 -8.01 -11.29
C ARG A 166 -7.65 -9.17 -11.09
N ARG A 167 -8.18 -10.40 -10.99
CA ARG A 167 -7.41 -11.63 -11.04
C ARG A 167 -7.01 -11.93 -12.48
N THR A 168 -5.81 -12.48 -12.67
CA THR A 168 -5.29 -12.92 -13.96
C THR A 168 -4.96 -14.40 -13.91
N VAL A 169 -5.11 -15.08 -15.05
CA VAL A 169 -4.78 -16.51 -15.17
C VAL A 169 -3.29 -16.76 -14.94
N ALA A 170 -2.43 -15.79 -15.25
CA ALA A 170 -1.00 -15.87 -14.97
C ALA A 170 -0.73 -15.94 -13.46
N CYS A 171 -1.38 -15.10 -12.66
CA CYS A 171 -1.27 -15.16 -11.20
C CYS A 171 -1.80 -16.49 -10.64
N ASP A 172 -2.88 -17.03 -11.20
CA ASP A 172 -3.42 -18.32 -10.77
C ASP A 172 -2.45 -19.47 -10.98
N ARG A 173 -1.84 -19.53 -12.16
CA ARG A 173 -0.80 -20.54 -12.45
C ARG A 173 0.37 -20.45 -11.49
N VAL A 174 0.83 -19.24 -11.15
CA VAL A 174 1.91 -19.06 -10.17
C VAL A 174 1.50 -19.59 -8.80
N LEU A 175 0.26 -19.33 -8.36
CA LEU A 175 -0.24 -19.86 -7.08
C LEU A 175 -0.39 -21.40 -7.09
N GLU A 176 -0.76 -21.98 -8.24
CA GLU A 176 -0.85 -23.43 -8.46
C GLU A 176 0.53 -24.09 -8.47
N ASP A 177 1.48 -23.54 -9.24
CA ASP A 177 2.86 -24.03 -9.36
C ASP A 177 3.56 -23.99 -7.99
N GLU A 178 3.28 -22.97 -7.19
CA GLU A 178 3.81 -22.85 -5.84
C GLU A 178 3.05 -23.73 -4.81
N GLY A 179 1.93 -24.36 -5.21
CA GLY A 179 1.14 -25.29 -4.40
C GLY A 179 0.31 -24.64 -3.29
N ILE A 180 0.13 -23.32 -3.31
CA ILE A 180 -0.55 -22.57 -2.25
C ILE A 180 -2.02 -22.26 -2.54
N LEU A 181 -2.50 -22.50 -3.78
CA LEU A 181 -3.86 -22.16 -4.19
C LEU A 181 -4.94 -22.77 -3.27
N GLY A 182 -4.69 -23.95 -2.70
CA GLY A 182 -5.63 -24.64 -1.80
C GLY A 182 -5.74 -24.02 -0.39
N ASP A 183 -4.70 -23.34 0.07
CA ASP A 183 -4.62 -22.78 1.43
C ASP A 183 -5.02 -21.30 1.50
N VAL A 184 -5.24 -20.67 0.34
CA VAL A 184 -5.44 -19.22 0.20
C VAL A 184 -6.83 -18.90 -0.34
N THR A 185 -7.52 -17.97 0.32
CA THR A 185 -8.74 -17.37 -0.23
C THR A 185 -8.37 -16.30 -1.26
N VAL A 186 -8.63 -16.54 -2.54
CA VAL A 186 -8.37 -15.56 -3.60
C VAL A 186 -9.60 -14.69 -3.86
N GLY A 187 -9.41 -13.37 -3.97
CA GLY A 187 -10.44 -12.41 -4.31
C GLY A 187 -9.92 -11.28 -5.19
N GLU A 188 -10.80 -10.35 -5.54
CA GLU A 188 -10.48 -9.18 -6.35
C GLU A 188 -10.91 -7.90 -5.65
N LEU A 189 -10.10 -6.85 -5.77
CA LEU A 189 -10.46 -5.49 -5.39
C LEU A 189 -10.51 -4.64 -6.66
N GLN A 190 -11.72 -4.31 -7.10
CA GLN A 190 -11.95 -3.50 -8.29
C GLN A 190 -11.69 -2.01 -8.01
N LEU A 191 -10.41 -1.64 -7.99
CA LEU A 191 -9.95 -0.25 -7.95
C LEU A 191 -9.57 0.18 -9.36
N ASP A 192 -10.48 0.86 -10.05
CA ASP A 192 -10.26 1.37 -11.42
C ASP A 192 -9.82 2.85 -11.39
N LEU A 193 -10.74 3.78 -11.61
CA LEU A 193 -10.44 5.21 -11.61
C LEU A 193 -10.36 5.76 -10.18
N VAL A 194 -9.24 6.39 -9.88
CA VAL A 194 -9.00 7.13 -8.64
C VAL A 194 -9.05 8.63 -8.96
N PRO A 195 -9.95 9.39 -8.31
CA PRO A 195 -9.98 10.83 -8.46
C PRO A 195 -8.79 11.48 -7.74
N LEU A 196 -7.94 12.16 -8.51
CA LEU A 196 -6.78 12.89 -8.00
C LEU A 196 -7.15 14.34 -7.65
N GLU A 197 -7.99 14.95 -8.48
CA GLU A 197 -8.50 16.32 -8.35
C GLU A 197 -9.96 16.38 -8.81
N ASP A 198 -10.59 17.56 -8.74
CA ASP A 198 -12.00 17.75 -9.06
C ASP A 198 -12.34 17.48 -10.54
N ASP A 199 -11.34 17.47 -11.42
CA ASP A 199 -11.43 17.23 -12.86
C ASP A 199 -10.41 16.21 -13.38
N VAL A 200 -9.64 15.56 -12.49
CA VAL A 200 -8.58 14.60 -12.86
C VAL A 200 -8.88 13.22 -12.31
N LEU A 201 -9.04 12.25 -13.22
CA LEU A 201 -9.14 10.83 -12.93
C LEU A 201 -7.91 10.09 -13.45
N SER A 202 -7.38 9.16 -12.66
CA SER A 202 -6.22 8.35 -13.01
C SER A 202 -6.45 6.88 -12.69
N LEU A 203 -5.81 5.97 -13.45
CA LEU A 203 -5.72 4.55 -13.11
C LEU A 203 -4.50 4.23 -12.23
N GLU A 204 -3.59 5.20 -12.06
CA GLU A 204 -2.36 5.04 -11.26
C GLU A 204 -1.53 3.80 -11.61
N LEU A 205 -1.34 3.58 -12.92
CA LEU A 205 -0.53 2.48 -13.48
C LEU A 205 0.84 3.01 -13.98
N PRO A 206 1.90 2.98 -13.15
CA PRO A 206 3.21 3.55 -13.51
C PRO A 206 3.87 2.84 -14.70
N GLY A 207 3.58 1.55 -14.91
CA GLY A 207 4.12 0.74 -16.01
C GLY A 207 3.38 0.88 -17.34
N ALA A 208 2.19 1.50 -17.37
CA ALA A 208 1.27 1.40 -18.50
C ALA A 208 1.84 1.88 -19.83
N PHE A 209 2.72 2.89 -19.81
CA PHE A 209 3.39 3.36 -21.03
C PHE A 209 4.37 2.32 -21.58
N ARG A 210 5.22 1.76 -20.71
CA ARG A 210 6.20 0.73 -21.07
C ARG A 210 5.46 -0.52 -21.57
N ASP A 211 4.43 -0.95 -20.86
CA ASP A 211 3.69 -2.16 -21.18
C ASP A 211 2.99 -2.03 -22.55
N CYS A 212 2.31 -0.91 -22.81
CA CYS A 212 1.61 -0.69 -24.09
C CYS A 212 2.55 -0.46 -25.28
N VAL A 213 3.60 0.35 -25.11
CA VAL A 213 4.42 0.84 -26.23
C VAL A 213 5.64 -0.04 -26.49
N VAL A 214 6.27 -0.56 -25.44
CA VAL A 214 7.51 -1.35 -25.54
C VAL A 214 7.19 -2.84 -25.59
N ASP A 215 6.40 -3.32 -24.63
CA ASP A 215 6.12 -4.76 -24.51
C ASP A 215 4.94 -5.20 -25.39
N GLY A 216 4.15 -4.24 -25.92
CA GLY A 216 2.99 -4.50 -26.76
C GLY A 216 1.80 -5.10 -26.00
N ASP A 217 1.78 -5.01 -24.68
CA ASP A 217 0.70 -5.48 -23.84
C ASP A 217 -0.48 -4.50 -23.85
N SER A 218 -1.66 -4.99 -24.23
CA SER A 218 -2.90 -4.21 -24.27
C SER A 218 -3.68 -4.23 -22.95
N SER A 219 -3.16 -4.88 -21.91
CA SER A 219 -3.81 -4.97 -20.59
C SER A 219 -4.19 -3.61 -19.99
N PRO A 220 -3.33 -2.57 -20.00
CA PRO A 220 -3.71 -1.24 -19.50
C PRO A 220 -4.83 -0.58 -20.31
N LEU A 221 -4.88 -0.82 -21.64
CA LEU A 221 -5.95 -0.32 -22.51
C LEU A 221 -7.29 -0.97 -22.17
N PHE A 222 -7.28 -2.28 -21.90
CA PHE A 222 -8.47 -2.98 -21.42
C PHE A 222 -8.97 -2.42 -20.08
N LEU A 223 -8.06 -2.15 -19.14
CA LEU A 223 -8.42 -1.55 -17.85
C LEU A 223 -9.04 -0.16 -18.03
N MET A 224 -8.49 0.65 -18.94
CA MET A 224 -9.06 1.96 -19.28
C MET A 224 -10.46 1.82 -19.89
N ALA A 225 -10.65 0.93 -20.87
CA ALA A 225 -11.95 0.71 -21.50
C ALA A 225 -13.00 0.26 -20.46
N ARG A 226 -12.63 -0.65 -19.55
CA ARG A 226 -13.50 -1.08 -18.45
C ARG A 226 -13.85 0.07 -17.52
N ALA A 227 -12.88 0.90 -17.18
CA ALA A 227 -13.10 2.03 -16.29
C ALA A 227 -14.00 3.10 -16.91
N LEU A 228 -13.83 3.38 -18.21
CA LEU A 228 -14.73 4.25 -18.97
C LEU A 228 -16.15 3.67 -19.05
N THR A 229 -16.28 2.36 -19.22
CA THR A 229 -17.59 1.69 -19.21
C THR A 229 -18.29 1.81 -17.86
N LYS A 230 -17.55 1.85 -16.74
CA LYS A 230 -18.10 2.09 -15.41
C LYS A 230 -18.50 3.55 -15.17
N LEU A 231 -17.94 4.48 -15.94
CA LEU A 231 -18.25 5.90 -15.85
C LEU A 231 -19.49 6.28 -16.67
N GLN A 232 -19.78 5.51 -17.73
CA GLN A 232 -20.99 5.63 -18.55
C GLN A 232 -22.25 5.21 -17.79
#